data_AF-A0A960I6V1-F1
#
_entry.id   AF-A0A960I6V1-F1
#
_cell.length_a   1.000
_cell.length_b   1.000
_cell.length_c   1.000
_cell.angle_alpha   90.00
_cell.angle_beta   90.00
_cell.angle_gamma   90.00
#
_symmetry.space_group_name_H-M   'P 1'
#
loop_
_entity.id
_entity.type
_entity.pdbx_description
1 polymer ?
#
loop_
_entity_poly.entity_id
_entity_poly.type
_entity_poly.pdbx_seq_one_letter_code
_entity_poly.pdbx_strand_id
1 'polypeptide(L)' 'MRVPDPVPAAAVLDLIGRRRNVVVPLANGEPVTVLDAIEAGAEGFESVRVHQMHALHDRRYLH' A
#
# COMPACT_ATOMS: atom_id res chain seq x y z
N MET A 1 -15.18 -20.09 3.00
CA MET A 1 -14.61 -18.78 3.38
C MET A 1 -15.50 -17.71 2.76
N ARG A 2 -16.20 -16.90 3.55
CA ARG A 2 -16.98 -15.78 3.02
C ARG A 2 -16.02 -14.63 2.77
N VAL A 3 -15.88 -14.21 1.52
CA VAL A 3 -15.15 -12.99 1.19
C VAL A 3 -16.08 -11.82 1.56
N PRO A 4 -15.60 -10.81 2.32
CA PRO A 4 -16.40 -9.64 2.62
C PRO A 4 -16.76 -8.87 1.34
N ASP A 5 -17.79 -8.03 1.42
CA ASP A 5 -18.13 -7.13 0.33
C ASP A 5 -16.94 -6.21 0.00
N PRO A 6 -16.76 -5.83 -1.28
CA PRO A 6 -15.68 -4.95 -1.67
C PRO A 6 -15.84 -3.59 -0.98
N VAL A 7 -14.72 -3.05 -0.52
CA VAL A 7 -14.61 -1.73 0.09
C VAL A 7 -13.63 -0.87 -0.71
N PRO A 8 -13.64 0.46 -0.55
CA PRO A 8 -12.64 1.32 -1.18
C PRO A 8 -11.21 0.95 -0.79
N ALA A 9 -10.24 1.17 -1.69
CA ALA A 9 -8.83 0.88 -1.44
C ALA A 9 -8.29 1.57 -0.17
N ALA A 10 -8.77 2.78 0.14
CA ALA A 10 -8.40 3.54 1.33
C ALA A 10 -8.75 2.84 2.65
N ALA A 11 -9.64 1.84 2.67
CA ALA A 11 -9.92 1.05 3.87
C ALA A 11 -8.67 0.29 4.38
N VAL A 12 -7.63 0.12 3.54
CA VAL A 12 -6.35 -0.46 3.98
C VAL A 12 -5.64 0.40 5.03
N LEU A 13 -5.86 1.72 5.03
CA LEU A 13 -5.16 2.65 5.92
C LEU A 13 -5.45 2.31 7.40
N ASP A 14 -6.68 1.89 7.69
CA ASP A 14 -7.11 1.47 9.03
C ASP A 14 -6.40 0.20 9.53
N LEU A 15 -5.77 -0.56 8.62
CA LEU A 15 -5.05 -1.80 8.93
C LEU A 15 -3.55 -1.56 9.16
N ILE A 16 -3.02 -0.42 8.71
CA ILE A 16 -1.58 -0.11 8.76
C ILE A 16 -1.28 0.63 10.06
N GLY A 17 -0.86 -0.12 11.08
CA GLY A 17 -0.35 0.45 12.32
C GLY A 17 1.02 1.13 12.17
N ARG A 18 1.47 1.78 13.25
CA ARG A 18 2.80 2.41 13.34
C ARG A 18 3.92 1.40 13.11
N ARG A 19 4.98 1.84 12.43
CA ARG A 19 6.25 1.11 12.19
C ARG A 19 6.10 -0.23 11.46
N ARG A 20 5.06 -0.36 10.63
CA ARG A 20 4.75 -1.60 9.90
C ARG A 20 5.55 -1.71 8.61
N ASN A 21 5.76 -2.96 8.19
CA ASN A 21 6.28 -3.30 6.89
C ASN A 21 5.12 -3.76 6.02
N VAL A 22 4.93 -3.13 4.87
CA VAL A 22 3.95 -3.51 3.85
C VAL A 22 4.71 -4.22 2.73
N VAL A 23 4.38 -5.46 2.45
CA VAL A 23 4.98 -6.23 1.35
C VAL A 23 3.97 -6.30 0.22
N VAL A 24 4.38 -5.93 -0.99
CA VAL A 24 3.51 -5.94 -2.16
C VAL A 24 3.99 -6.94 -3.20
N PRO A 25 3.09 -7.52 -4.02
CA PRO A 25 3.48 -8.34 -5.14
C PRO A 25 4.33 -7.59 -6.15
N LEU A 26 5.08 -8.35 -6.94
CA LEU A 26 6.06 -7.85 -7.91
C LEU A 26 5.39 -7.49 -9.25
N ALA A 27 5.99 -6.56 -9.99
CA ALA A 27 5.67 -6.29 -11.39
C ALA A 27 4.16 -6.02 -11.61
N ASN A 28 3.53 -6.78 -12.50
CA ASN A 28 2.10 -6.71 -12.83
C ASN A 28 1.16 -7.06 -11.65
N GLY A 29 1.69 -7.62 -10.56
CA GLY A 29 0.93 -7.88 -9.34
C GLY A 29 0.82 -6.68 -8.40
N GLU A 30 1.49 -5.57 -8.72
CA GLU A 30 1.44 -4.36 -7.90
C GLU A 30 -0.01 -3.87 -7.70
N PRO A 31 -0.45 -3.67 -6.44
CA PRO A 31 -1.82 -3.26 -6.15
C PRO A 31 -1.92 -1.73 -6.28
N VAL A 32 -1.91 -1.26 -7.53
CA VAL A 32 -1.69 0.17 -7.86
C VAL A 32 -2.58 1.10 -7.06
N THR A 33 -3.90 0.85 -7.06
CA THR A 33 -4.90 1.69 -6.37
C THR A 33 -4.78 1.64 -4.85
N VAL A 34 -4.24 0.57 -4.28
CA VAL A 34 -3.99 0.44 -2.84
C VAL A 34 -2.74 1.24 -2.46
N LEU A 35 -1.67 1.15 -3.25
CA LEU A 35 -0.46 1.95 -3.04
C LEU A 35 -0.73 3.44 -3.21
N ASP A 36 -1.56 3.83 -4.18
CA ASP A 36 -2.00 5.23 -4.36
C ASP A 36 -2.70 5.77 -3.10
N ALA A 37 -3.56 4.96 -2.49
CA ALA A 37 -4.26 5.33 -1.25
C ALA A 37 -3.29 5.46 -0.07
N ILE A 38 -2.31 4.55 0.04
CA ILE A 38 -1.25 4.59 1.07
C ILE A 38 -0.41 5.86 0.91
N GLU A 39 -0.02 6.21 -0.31
CA GLU A 39 0.72 7.44 -0.60
C GLU A 39 -0.09 8.71 -0.26
N ALA A 40 -1.39 8.72 -0.59
CA ALA A 40 -2.26 9.85 -0.27
C ALA A 40 -2.43 10.03 1.25
N GLY A 41 -2.35 8.95 2.04
CA GLY A 41 -2.42 8.98 3.50
C GLY A 41 -1.08 9.06 4.23
N ALA A 42 0.03 9.27 3.51
CA ALA A 42 1.38 9.07 4.05
C ALA A 42 1.72 9.93 5.28
N GLU A 43 1.17 11.15 5.36
CA GLU A 43 1.37 12.07 6.48
C GLU A 43 0.85 11.51 7.83
N GLY A 44 -0.10 10.57 7.79
CA GLY A 44 -0.64 9.91 8.97
C GLY A 44 0.20 8.74 9.50
N PHE A 45 1.23 8.32 8.77
CA PHE A 45 2.05 7.16 9.14
C PHE A 45 3.31 7.52 9.92
N GLU A 46 3.67 6.65 10.86
CA GLU A 46 4.97 6.72 11.53
C GLU A 46 5.84 5.52 11.16
N SER A 47 6.94 5.77 10.45
CA SER A 47 7.97 4.80 10.09
C SER A 47 7.46 3.54 9.37
N VAL A 48 6.41 3.66 8.54
CA VAL A 48 5.95 2.57 7.67
C VAL A 48 6.93 2.39 6.51
N ARG A 49 7.21 1.14 6.14
CA ARG A 49 8.10 0.79 5.02
C ARG A 49 7.38 -0.10 4.01
N VAL A 50 7.45 0.29 2.75
CA VAL A 50 6.95 -0.54 1.63
C VAL A 50 8.11 -1.34 1.05
N HIS A 51 7.98 -2.66 1.03
CA HIS A 51 8.91 -3.59 0.41
C HIS A 51 8.37 -3.94 -0.96
N GLN A 52 8.94 -3.30 -1.97
CA GLN A 52 8.59 -3.47 -3.37
C GLN A 52 9.86 -3.80 -4.15
N MET A 53 9.78 -4.78 -5.05
CA MET A 53 10.84 -5.10 -6.00
C MET A 53 10.24 -5.11 -7.41
N HIS A 54 11.02 -4.70 -8.40
CA HIS A 54 10.59 -4.61 -9.80
C HIS A 54 9.30 -3.78 -9.97
N ALA A 55 9.32 -2.54 -9.47
CA ALA A 55 8.24 -1.58 -9.69
C ALA A 55 8.17 -1.20 -11.18
N LEU A 56 6.98 -1.33 -11.77
CA LEU A 56 6.72 -0.91 -13.16
C LEU A 56 6.06 0.48 -13.22
N HIS A 57 5.47 0.92 -12.10
CA HIS A 57 4.91 2.25 -11.95
C HIS A 57 5.86 3.11 -11.11
N ASP A 58 5.98 4.37 -11.50
CA ASP A 58 6.74 5.34 -10.73
C ASP A 58 5.97 5.72 -9.45
N ARG A 59 6.71 5.95 -8.36
CA ARG A 59 6.14 6.11 -7.00
C ARG A 59 6.89 7.19 -6.25
N ARG A 60 6.17 8.05 -5.52
CA ARG A 60 6.79 9.19 -4.81
C ARG A 60 7.84 8.78 -3.78
N TYR A 61 7.66 7.64 -3.12
CA TYR A 61 8.57 7.14 -2.09
C TYR A 61 9.81 6.39 -2.65
N LEU A 62 9.92 6.25 -3.98
CA LEU A 62 11.09 5.65 -4.62
C LEU A 62 12.18 6.68 -4.96
N HIS A 63 11.95 7.97 -4.68
CA HIS A 63 12.88 9.09 -4.93
C HIS A 63 13.31 9.79 -3.64
#